data_AF-A0A9D9T3Q5-F1
#
_entry.id   AF-A0A9D9T3Q5-F1
#
_cell.length_a   1.000
_cell.length_b   1.000
_cell.length_c   1.000
_cell.angle_alpha   90.00
_cell.angle_beta   90.00
_cell.angle_gamma   90.00
#
_symmetry.space_group_name_H-M   'P 1'
#
loop_
_entity.id
_entity.type
_entity.pdbx_description
1 polymer ?
#
loop_
_entity_poly.entity_id
_entity_poly.type
_entity_poly.pdbx_seq_one_letter_code
_entity_poly.pdbx_strand_id
1 'polypeptide(L)'
;MTRKILALIIITLICSFRLTASSNHNFLLIEEIKYQTDNSTIEFPFFTSKIPEKVEVANQINKRLQHILFYDDDIINKDNIQLVEKYLFISNDSIDQSGISFLNFACDFYSNILKVTINIDWAGGPYPVGAETDYLQFDLEKGELILMPDLIDGAKYFDFLEKFWLNDCRNSIREAHQCAYGNETDNYESDSAYTLEGECEFQCHKMNHQFILTNDSIFISNNSDCFPHVWQNCNFGSSKYLKINIIKDYLSDYGRWLFGLSDSYCDVKPYFHFVGKINDKYKISLSICKKEEDNVVGEYFYWKQNKKILLKGHIKTSSEQIFMDEFVDTIKTGDFELEWDDFLYSTEGFWYNKTKEKKLSVKLMNIYDYRDRDYNR
;
A
#
# COMPACT_ATOMS: atom_id res chain seq x y z
N MET A 1 24.02 47.36 -18.31
CA MET A 1 24.96 46.25 -18.02
C MET A 1 24.51 45.42 -16.82
N THR A 2 24.05 46.07 -15.74
CA THR A 2 23.56 45.48 -14.47
C THR A 2 22.41 44.46 -14.59
N ARG A 3 21.42 44.67 -15.48
CA ARG A 3 20.30 43.70 -15.65
C ARG A 3 20.72 42.34 -16.23
N LYS A 4 21.75 42.31 -17.09
CA LYS A 4 22.25 41.05 -17.67
C LYS A 4 23.05 40.22 -16.66
N ILE A 5 23.75 40.88 -15.75
CA ILE A 5 24.51 40.23 -14.67
C ILE A 5 23.56 39.63 -13.64
N LEU A 6 22.49 40.34 -13.27
CA LEU A 6 21.48 39.82 -12.33
C LEU A 6 20.75 38.58 -12.89
N ALA A 7 20.38 38.60 -14.18
CA ALA A 7 19.77 37.45 -14.83
C ALA A 7 20.72 36.24 -14.90
N LEU A 8 22.01 36.47 -15.16
CA LEU A 8 23.03 35.43 -15.17
C LEU A 8 23.22 34.83 -13.76
N ILE A 9 23.26 35.65 -12.72
CA ILE A 9 23.36 35.20 -11.31
C ILE A 9 22.13 34.38 -10.92
N ILE A 10 20.92 34.82 -11.27
CA ILE A 10 19.67 34.09 -10.98
C ILE A 10 19.65 32.76 -11.72
N ILE A 11 19.99 32.73 -13.02
CA ILE A 11 20.05 31.50 -13.81
C ILE A 11 21.10 30.55 -13.25
N THR A 12 22.28 31.07 -12.87
CA THR A 12 23.34 30.24 -12.29
C THR A 12 22.91 29.68 -10.94
N LEU A 13 22.27 30.47 -10.07
CA LEU A 13 21.70 30.00 -8.79
C LEU A 13 20.61 28.93 -9.00
N ILE A 14 19.69 29.14 -9.94
CA ILE A 14 18.62 28.17 -10.26
C ILE A 14 19.24 26.87 -10.82
N CYS A 15 20.25 26.97 -11.69
CA CYS A 15 20.98 25.82 -12.21
C CYS A 15 21.79 25.10 -11.13
N SER A 16 22.41 25.82 -10.19
CA SER A 16 23.12 25.24 -9.05
C SER A 16 22.17 24.51 -8.09
N PHE A 17 20.99 25.07 -7.80
CA PHE A 17 19.95 24.40 -7.01
C PHE A 17 19.40 23.15 -7.72
N ARG A 18 19.26 23.19 -9.06
CA ARG A 18 18.88 22.01 -9.85
C ARG A 18 19.99 20.94 -9.90
N LEU A 19 21.26 21.33 -9.88
CA LEU A 19 22.38 20.40 -9.87
C LEU A 19 22.61 19.75 -8.49
N THR A 20 22.29 20.43 -7.38
CA THR A 20 22.26 19.77 -6.06
C THR A 20 21.04 18.85 -5.89
N ALA A 21 19.90 19.15 -6.53
CA ALA A 21 18.74 18.25 -6.56
C ALA A 21 19.01 16.94 -7.34
N SER A 22 19.99 16.95 -8.25
CA SER A 22 20.44 15.77 -9.00
C SER A 22 21.32 14.80 -8.17
N SER A 23 21.59 15.10 -6.89
CA SER A 23 22.33 14.20 -6.00
C SER A 23 21.65 14.05 -4.63
N ASN A 24 20.32 14.03 -4.60
CA ASN A 24 19.53 14.02 -3.36
C ASN A 24 19.77 12.78 -2.48
N HIS A 25 20.42 11.72 -2.96
CA HIS A 25 20.78 10.54 -2.16
C HIS A 25 22.22 10.58 -1.60
N ASN A 26 23.07 11.55 -1.97
CA ASN A 26 24.47 11.58 -1.53
C ASN A 26 24.66 11.75 -0.01
N PHE A 27 23.60 12.11 0.71
CA PHE A 27 23.60 12.23 2.16
C PHE A 27 23.53 10.87 2.85
N LEU A 28 22.88 9.87 2.24
CA LEU A 28 22.64 8.57 2.85
C LEU A 28 23.89 7.69 2.71
N LEU A 29 24.29 7.08 3.81
CA LEU A 29 25.35 6.09 3.90
C LEU A 29 24.74 4.75 4.24
N ILE A 30 25.26 3.69 3.63
CA ILE A 30 24.86 2.32 3.93
C ILE A 30 26.03 1.64 4.61
N GLU A 31 25.81 1.19 5.84
CA GLU A 31 26.72 0.33 6.57
C GLU A 31 26.12 -1.08 6.62
N GLU A 32 26.88 -2.07 6.21
CA GLU A 32 26.47 -3.46 6.34
C GLU A 32 26.72 -3.94 7.77
N ILE A 33 25.66 -4.34 8.46
CA ILE A 33 25.75 -5.03 9.75
C ILE A 33 25.72 -6.52 9.46
N LYS A 34 26.82 -7.22 9.74
CA LYS A 34 26.87 -8.67 9.63
C LYS A 34 26.51 -9.31 10.97
N TYR A 35 25.53 -10.20 10.95
CA TYR A 35 25.16 -11.07 12.05
C TYR A 35 25.64 -12.47 11.73
N GLN A 36 26.48 -13.04 12.57
CA GLN A 36 26.95 -14.41 12.41
C GLN A 36 26.39 -15.25 13.55
N THR A 37 25.59 -16.26 13.21
CA THR A 37 25.16 -17.31 14.14
C THR A 37 26.03 -18.55 13.94
N ASP A 38 25.85 -19.56 14.78
CA ASP A 38 26.54 -20.85 14.61
C ASP A 38 26.20 -21.54 13.26
N ASN A 39 25.08 -21.19 12.63
CA ASN A 39 24.55 -21.88 11.45
C ASN A 39 24.35 -20.98 10.21
N SER A 40 24.44 -19.66 10.34
CA SER A 40 24.09 -18.71 9.27
C SER A 40 24.80 -17.37 9.42
N THR A 41 24.85 -16.59 8.33
CA THR A 41 25.27 -15.19 8.36
C THR A 41 24.20 -14.35 7.68
N ILE A 42 23.72 -13.32 8.37
CA ILE A 42 22.82 -12.30 7.82
C ILE A 42 23.61 -11.03 7.60
N GLU A 43 23.41 -10.40 6.45
CA GLU A 43 23.91 -9.05 6.17
C GLU A 43 22.70 -8.10 6.15
N PHE A 44 22.67 -7.09 7.01
CA PHE A 44 21.57 -6.13 7.11
C PHE A 44 22.03 -4.71 6.77
N PRO A 45 21.34 -3.99 5.88
CA PRO A 45 21.69 -2.62 5.54
C PRO A 45 21.24 -1.66 6.66
N PHE A 46 22.19 -0.97 7.26
CA PHE A 46 21.93 0.09 8.24
C PHE A 46 22.26 1.46 7.63
N PHE A 47 21.28 2.36 7.66
CA PHE A 47 21.38 3.66 7.02
C PHE A 47 21.82 4.73 8.02
N THR A 48 22.82 5.52 7.65
CA THR A 48 23.23 6.72 8.39
C THR A 48 23.23 7.94 7.47
N SER A 49 23.33 9.15 8.04
CA SER A 49 23.37 10.39 7.27
C SER A 49 24.69 11.14 7.46
N LYS A 50 25.29 11.58 6.36
CA LYS A 50 26.42 12.55 6.36
C LYS A 50 25.99 13.96 6.75
N ILE A 51 24.69 14.24 6.66
CA ILE A 51 24.11 15.56 6.88
C ILE A 51 23.27 15.51 8.17
N PRO A 52 23.60 16.29 9.22
CA PRO A 52 22.89 16.26 10.49
C PRO A 52 21.36 16.43 10.37
N GLU A 53 20.91 17.31 9.47
CA GLU A 53 19.50 17.60 9.23
C GLU A 53 18.73 16.43 8.58
N LYS A 54 19.44 15.44 8.06
CA LYS A 54 18.86 14.26 7.39
C LYS A 54 19.03 12.97 8.19
N VAL A 55 19.49 13.05 9.44
CA VAL A 55 19.60 11.89 10.34
C VAL A 55 18.22 11.24 10.57
N GLU A 56 17.17 12.04 10.71
CA GLU A 56 15.82 11.51 10.95
C GLU A 56 15.29 10.67 9.78
N VAL A 57 15.61 11.05 8.54
CA VAL A 57 15.25 10.27 7.34
C VAL A 57 15.88 8.88 7.40
N ALA A 58 17.17 8.79 7.75
CA ALA A 58 17.86 7.51 7.89
C ALA A 58 17.29 6.66 9.04
N ASN A 59 16.97 7.30 10.17
CA ASN A 59 16.35 6.64 11.32
C ASN A 59 14.98 6.04 10.97
N GLN A 60 14.13 6.75 10.23
CA GLN A 60 12.82 6.25 9.83
C GLN A 60 12.93 5.04 8.90
N ILE A 61 13.86 5.07 7.94
CA ILE A 61 14.14 3.93 7.05
C ILE A 61 14.59 2.71 7.88
N ASN A 62 15.53 2.90 8.82
CA ASN A 62 16.01 1.82 9.70
C ASN A 62 14.89 1.22 10.55
N LYS A 63 14.12 2.06 11.25
CA LYS A 63 12.97 1.62 12.06
C LYS A 63 12.02 0.78 11.23
N ARG A 64 11.69 1.25 10.04
CA ARG A 64 10.72 0.57 9.18
C ARG A 64 11.22 -0.78 8.69
N LEU A 65 12.49 -0.86 8.27
CA LEU A 65 13.11 -2.13 7.87
C LEU A 65 13.16 -3.12 9.03
N GLN A 66 13.47 -2.64 10.25
CA GLN A 66 13.51 -3.46 11.45
C GLN A 66 12.12 -3.95 11.85
N HIS A 67 11.10 -3.07 11.81
CA HIS A 67 9.73 -3.44 12.09
C HIS A 67 9.22 -4.53 11.14
N ILE A 68 9.48 -4.38 9.84
CA ILE A 68 9.03 -5.34 8.82
C ILE A 68 9.65 -6.72 9.02
N LEU A 69 10.92 -6.80 9.43
CA LEU A 69 11.64 -8.08 9.55
C LEU A 69 11.53 -8.71 10.93
N PHE A 70 11.51 -7.90 11.99
CA PHE A 70 11.69 -8.33 13.37
C PHE A 70 10.51 -7.98 14.28
N TYR A 71 9.50 -7.26 13.78
CA TYR A 71 8.43 -6.68 14.59
C TYR A 71 8.99 -5.84 15.77
N ASP A 72 10.05 -5.08 15.50
CA ASP A 72 10.72 -4.20 16.46
C ASP A 72 10.70 -2.75 15.97
N ASP A 73 10.23 -1.84 16.84
CA ASP A 73 10.11 -0.41 16.56
C ASP A 73 11.26 0.42 17.16
N ASP A 74 12.06 -0.19 18.04
CA ASP A 74 13.24 0.45 18.60
C ASP A 74 14.37 0.45 17.57
N ILE A 75 15.13 1.55 17.48
CA ILE A 75 16.31 1.59 16.60
C ILE A 75 17.37 0.67 17.20
N ILE A 76 17.47 -0.53 16.63
CA ILE A 76 18.60 -1.43 16.83
C ILE A 76 19.78 -0.85 16.03
N ASN A 77 20.88 -0.60 16.73
CA ASN A 77 22.18 -0.21 16.23
C ASN A 77 23.22 -1.28 16.60
N LYS A 78 24.48 -1.09 16.18
CA LYS A 78 25.56 -2.05 16.41
C LYS A 78 25.77 -2.49 17.87
N ASP A 79 25.30 -1.70 18.85
CA ASP A 79 25.57 -1.88 20.27
C ASP A 79 24.41 -2.55 21.06
N ASN A 80 23.21 -2.74 20.48
CA ASN A 80 22.01 -3.28 21.16
C ASN A 80 21.29 -4.42 20.38
N ILE A 81 22.04 -5.19 19.58
CA ILE A 81 21.58 -6.17 18.57
C ILE A 81 20.99 -7.51 19.06
N GLN A 82 21.09 -7.84 20.35
CA GLN A 82 20.88 -9.23 20.84
C GLN A 82 19.45 -9.80 20.74
N LEU A 83 18.49 -9.12 20.10
CA LEU A 83 17.10 -9.57 19.95
C LEU A 83 16.79 -10.27 18.61
N VAL A 84 17.73 -10.26 17.65
CA VAL A 84 17.49 -10.66 16.25
C VAL A 84 17.50 -12.20 16.04
N GLU A 85 18.25 -12.96 16.84
CA GLU A 85 18.44 -14.41 16.63
C GLU A 85 17.16 -15.24 16.88
N LYS A 86 16.27 -14.79 17.76
CA LYS A 86 15.08 -15.55 18.17
C LYS A 86 14.03 -15.69 17.06
N TYR A 87 14.04 -14.78 16.08
CA TYR A 87 12.99 -14.67 15.06
C TYR A 87 13.34 -15.32 13.72
N LEU A 88 14.62 -15.60 13.46
CA LEU A 88 15.08 -15.82 12.09
C LEU A 88 15.47 -17.26 11.76
N PHE A 89 15.93 -18.07 12.74
CA PHE A 89 16.54 -19.36 12.42
C PHE A 89 15.94 -20.56 13.13
N ILE A 90 15.90 -21.66 12.37
CA ILE A 90 15.69 -23.02 12.86
C ILE A 90 16.85 -23.35 13.81
N SER A 91 16.54 -23.52 15.09
CA SER A 91 17.43 -24.17 16.04
C SER A 91 17.53 -25.66 15.68
N ASN A 92 18.76 -26.15 15.50
CA ASN A 92 19.10 -27.45 14.88
C ASN A 92 18.55 -28.75 15.54
N ASP A 93 17.59 -28.70 16.48
CA ASP A 93 17.17 -29.88 17.25
C ASP A 93 15.70 -30.30 17.05
N SER A 94 14.97 -29.70 16.09
CA SER A 94 13.55 -30.01 15.85
C SER A 94 13.19 -30.06 14.37
N ILE A 95 12.63 -31.18 13.91
CA ILE A 95 12.09 -31.38 12.55
C ILE A 95 10.87 -30.49 12.28
N ASP A 96 10.27 -29.90 13.33
CA ASP A 96 9.03 -29.13 13.27
C ASP A 96 9.25 -27.60 13.14
N GLN A 97 10.49 -27.14 12.95
CA GLN A 97 10.78 -25.71 12.87
C GLN A 97 10.79 -25.20 11.43
N SER A 98 9.89 -24.25 11.14
CA SER A 98 9.95 -23.37 9.97
C SER A 98 10.73 -22.10 10.30
N GLY A 99 11.59 -21.63 9.40
CA GLY A 99 12.35 -20.39 9.58
C GLY A 99 13.02 -19.92 8.30
N ILE A 100 13.72 -18.78 8.37
CA ILE A 100 14.42 -18.20 7.24
C ILE A 100 15.76 -18.95 7.06
N SER A 101 15.99 -19.52 5.89
CA SER A 101 17.24 -20.18 5.51
C SER A 101 18.19 -19.28 4.73
N PHE A 102 17.65 -18.24 4.07
CA PHE A 102 18.43 -17.23 3.36
C PHE A 102 17.76 -15.86 3.49
N LEU A 103 18.56 -14.82 3.73
CA LEU A 103 18.11 -13.44 3.77
C LEU A 103 19.16 -12.55 3.11
N ASN A 104 18.79 -11.83 2.06
CA ASN A 104 19.70 -10.93 1.35
C ASN A 104 19.01 -9.63 0.94
N PHE A 105 19.77 -8.53 0.96
CA PHE A 105 19.30 -7.20 0.63
C PHE A 105 20.04 -6.62 -0.56
N ALA A 106 19.31 -5.94 -1.44
CA ALA A 106 19.88 -5.08 -2.47
C ALA A 106 19.28 -3.68 -2.36
N CYS A 107 20.12 -2.66 -2.41
CA CYS A 107 19.70 -1.26 -2.32
C CYS A 107 20.00 -0.53 -3.63
N ASP A 108 18.95 -0.01 -4.26
CA ASP A 108 19.05 0.83 -5.45
C ASP A 108 18.52 2.23 -5.17
N PHE A 109 19.15 3.23 -5.78
CA PHE A 109 18.69 4.62 -5.71
C PHE A 109 18.11 5.04 -7.05
N TYR A 110 16.92 5.63 -7.01
CA TYR A 110 16.26 6.18 -8.18
C TYR A 110 15.67 7.55 -7.86
N SER A 111 16.27 8.62 -8.39
CA SER A 111 15.83 10.01 -8.11
C SER A 111 15.81 10.30 -6.59
N ASN A 112 14.64 10.60 -6.02
CA ASN A 112 14.39 10.80 -4.58
C ASN A 112 13.90 9.52 -3.87
N ILE A 113 14.09 8.34 -4.47
CA ILE A 113 13.58 7.07 -3.95
C ILE A 113 14.75 6.15 -3.62
N LEU A 114 14.72 5.54 -2.45
CA LEU A 114 15.51 4.35 -2.12
C LEU A 114 14.63 3.12 -2.31
N LYS A 115 15.05 2.18 -3.15
CA LYS A 115 14.44 0.85 -3.26
C LYS A 115 15.31 -0.16 -2.51
N VAL A 116 14.72 -0.86 -1.56
CA VAL A 116 15.30 -2.00 -0.85
C VAL A 116 14.59 -3.25 -1.34
N THR A 117 15.33 -4.13 -2.01
CA THR A 117 14.88 -5.47 -2.38
C THR A 117 15.33 -6.45 -1.30
N ILE A 118 14.38 -7.19 -0.74
CA ILE A 118 14.63 -8.21 0.29
C ILE A 118 14.33 -9.56 -0.35
N ASN A 119 15.29 -10.46 -0.36
CA ASN A 119 15.10 -11.84 -0.83
C ASN A 119 15.15 -12.75 0.39
N ILE A 120 14.11 -13.55 0.58
CA ILE A 120 13.94 -14.44 1.72
C ILE A 120 13.72 -15.85 1.19
N ASP A 121 14.52 -16.82 1.63
CA ASP A 121 14.17 -18.23 1.48
C ASP A 121 13.73 -18.76 2.83
N TRP A 122 12.61 -19.48 2.83
CA TRP A 122 12.02 -20.13 3.99
C TRP A 122 12.29 -21.63 3.93
N ALA A 123 12.81 -22.23 4.99
CA ALA A 123 12.97 -23.68 5.14
C ALA A 123 12.11 -24.23 6.28
N GLY A 124 11.79 -25.53 6.20
CA GLY A 124 10.97 -26.24 7.18
C GLY A 124 9.50 -26.36 6.77
N GLY A 125 8.80 -27.34 7.34
CA GLY A 125 7.42 -27.67 6.98
C GLY A 125 7.26 -28.67 5.82
N PRO A 126 6.02 -28.93 5.36
CA PRO A 126 5.72 -30.02 4.41
C PRO A 126 6.02 -29.69 2.93
N TYR A 127 6.54 -28.50 2.62
CA TYR A 127 6.74 -28.03 1.24
C TYR A 127 8.20 -27.60 0.99
N PRO A 128 8.68 -27.65 -0.27
CA PRO A 128 10.01 -27.18 -0.62
C PRO A 128 10.18 -25.69 -0.28
N VAL A 129 11.44 -25.29 -0.11
CA VAL A 129 11.87 -23.93 0.28
C VAL A 129 11.06 -22.87 -0.46
N GLY A 130 10.29 -22.07 0.29
CA GLY A 130 9.52 -20.95 -0.27
C GLY A 130 10.44 -19.76 -0.46
N ALA A 131 10.51 -19.21 -1.67
CA ALA A 131 11.29 -18.00 -1.95
C ALA A 131 10.35 -16.81 -2.09
N GLU A 132 10.64 -15.74 -1.37
CA GLU A 132 9.90 -14.49 -1.37
C GLU A 132 10.82 -13.33 -1.75
N THR A 133 10.28 -12.37 -2.48
CA THR A 133 11.01 -11.14 -2.83
C THR A 133 10.13 -9.94 -2.58
N ASP A 134 10.52 -9.14 -1.59
CA ASP A 134 9.85 -7.90 -1.24
C ASP A 134 10.54 -6.69 -1.82
N TYR A 135 9.74 -5.68 -2.16
CA TYR A 135 10.19 -4.41 -2.69
C TYR A 135 9.69 -3.27 -1.80
N LEU A 136 10.58 -2.79 -0.93
CA LEU A 136 10.30 -1.61 -0.11
C LEU A 136 10.86 -0.37 -0.78
N GLN A 137 10.07 0.69 -0.86
CA GLN A 137 10.45 1.92 -1.55
C GLN A 137 10.24 3.10 -0.62
N PHE A 138 11.29 3.87 -0.37
CA PHE A 138 11.29 4.97 0.60
C PHE A 138 11.49 6.30 -0.08
N ASP A 139 10.74 7.30 0.37
CA ASP A 139 10.93 8.68 0.00
C ASP A 139 12.13 9.27 0.77
N LEU A 140 13.16 9.71 0.06
CA LEU A 140 14.36 10.30 0.65
C LEU A 140 14.18 11.74 1.14
N GLU A 141 13.04 12.37 0.87
CA GLU A 141 12.71 13.65 1.49
C GLU A 141 12.35 13.47 2.96
N LYS A 142 11.48 12.50 3.26
CA LYS A 142 10.88 12.29 4.58
C LYS A 142 11.36 11.03 5.32
N GLY A 143 11.82 10.00 4.61
CA GLY A 143 12.14 8.68 5.17
C GLY A 143 10.94 7.74 5.28
N GLU A 144 9.79 8.15 4.72
CA GLU A 144 8.53 7.43 4.79
C GLU A 144 8.47 6.32 3.72
N LEU A 145 7.84 5.19 4.05
CA LEU A 145 7.53 4.13 3.10
C LEU A 145 6.49 4.63 2.10
N ILE A 146 6.81 4.51 0.82
CA ILE A 146 5.92 4.82 -0.28
C ILE A 146 4.93 3.66 -0.42
N LEU A 147 3.64 3.97 -0.39
CA LEU A 147 2.57 3.00 -0.66
C LEU A 147 1.89 3.38 -1.97
N MET A 148 1.47 2.39 -2.76
CA MET A 148 0.81 2.63 -4.05
C MET A 148 -0.40 3.56 -3.95
N PRO A 149 -1.27 3.45 -2.91
CA PRO A 149 -2.41 4.34 -2.82
C PRO A 149 -2.04 5.83 -2.71
N ASP A 150 -0.89 6.18 -2.11
CA ASP A 150 -0.47 7.59 -2.01
C ASP A 150 -0.05 8.17 -3.35
N LEU A 151 0.32 7.31 -4.30
CA LEU A 151 0.69 7.72 -5.66
C LEU A 151 -0.54 8.10 -6.48
N ILE A 152 -1.72 7.62 -6.08
CA ILE A 152 -2.98 7.80 -6.79
C ILE A 152 -3.81 8.87 -6.08
N ASP A 153 -4.44 9.74 -6.86
CA ASP A 153 -5.42 10.69 -6.36
C ASP A 153 -6.57 9.90 -5.73
N GLY A 154 -6.75 10.04 -4.41
CA GLY A 154 -7.76 9.28 -3.67
C GLY A 154 -9.18 9.44 -4.21
N ALA A 155 -9.52 10.59 -4.81
CA ALA A 155 -10.82 10.75 -5.47
C ALA A 155 -10.99 9.87 -6.73
N LYS A 156 -9.88 9.44 -7.32
CA LYS A 156 -9.81 8.63 -8.54
C LYS A 156 -9.33 7.20 -8.28
N TYR A 157 -9.12 6.81 -7.01
CA TYR A 157 -8.54 5.51 -6.67
C TYR A 157 -9.34 4.34 -7.27
N PHE A 158 -10.65 4.27 -7.04
CA PHE A 158 -11.47 3.20 -7.63
C PHE A 158 -11.60 3.29 -9.15
N ASP A 159 -11.61 4.48 -9.74
CA ASP A 159 -11.60 4.63 -11.20
C ASP A 159 -10.29 4.10 -11.81
N PHE A 160 -9.17 4.36 -11.13
CA PHE A 160 -7.86 3.84 -11.49
C PHE A 160 -7.87 2.31 -11.43
N LEU A 161 -8.34 1.73 -10.32
CA LEU A 161 -8.43 0.29 -10.14
C LEU A 161 -9.31 -0.38 -11.20
N GLU A 162 -10.52 0.12 -11.44
CA GLU A 162 -11.44 -0.46 -12.44
C GLU A 162 -10.86 -0.38 -13.86
N LYS A 163 -10.21 0.74 -14.21
CA LYS A 163 -9.64 0.92 -15.54
C LYS A 163 -8.37 0.11 -15.77
N PHE A 164 -7.54 -0.03 -14.75
CA PHE A 164 -6.18 -0.51 -14.90
C PHE A 164 -5.84 -1.72 -14.04
N TRP A 165 -6.70 -2.33 -13.24
CA TRP A 165 -6.24 -3.42 -12.38
C TRP A 165 -7.25 -4.53 -12.15
N LEU A 166 -8.47 -4.18 -11.75
CA LEU A 166 -9.43 -5.15 -11.23
C LEU A 166 -9.79 -6.22 -12.25
N ASN A 167 -9.92 -5.88 -13.53
CA ASN A 167 -10.18 -6.87 -14.56
C ASN A 167 -9.06 -7.91 -14.69
N ASP A 168 -7.80 -7.47 -14.67
CA ASP A 168 -6.66 -8.37 -14.79
C ASP A 168 -6.58 -9.25 -13.54
N CYS A 169 -6.67 -8.64 -12.36
CA CYS A 169 -6.66 -9.36 -11.08
C CYS A 169 -7.77 -10.43 -11.01
N ARG A 170 -9.02 -10.07 -11.33
CA ARG A 170 -10.16 -10.99 -11.40
C ARG A 170 -9.94 -12.13 -12.40
N ASN A 171 -9.34 -11.83 -13.55
CA ASN A 171 -9.02 -12.86 -14.55
C ASN A 171 -7.98 -13.83 -14.02
N SER A 172 -6.92 -13.36 -13.33
CA SER A 172 -5.94 -14.26 -12.72
C SER A 172 -6.54 -15.15 -11.63
N ILE A 173 -7.45 -14.63 -10.81
CA ILE A 173 -8.19 -15.44 -9.82
C ILE A 173 -8.97 -16.56 -10.53
N ARG A 174 -9.68 -16.21 -11.62
CA ARG A 174 -10.47 -17.18 -12.39
C ARG A 174 -9.59 -18.24 -13.06
N GLU A 175 -8.45 -17.84 -13.62
CA GLU A 175 -7.50 -18.75 -14.27
C GLU A 175 -6.87 -19.72 -13.27
N ALA A 176 -6.46 -19.23 -12.09
CA ALA A 176 -5.89 -20.06 -11.03
C ALA A 176 -6.89 -21.12 -10.54
N HIS A 177 -8.14 -20.73 -10.32
CA HIS A 177 -9.21 -21.65 -9.96
C HIS A 177 -9.49 -22.69 -11.06
N GLN A 178 -9.61 -22.26 -12.31
CA GLN A 178 -9.86 -23.16 -13.44
C GLN A 178 -8.70 -24.16 -13.62
N CYS A 179 -7.47 -23.75 -13.36
CA CYS A 179 -6.31 -24.64 -13.35
C CYS A 179 -6.40 -25.67 -12.21
N ALA A 180 -6.78 -25.23 -11.01
CA ALA A 180 -6.83 -26.08 -9.82
C ALA A 180 -7.95 -27.13 -9.87
N TYR A 181 -9.14 -26.78 -10.39
CA TYR A 181 -10.32 -27.66 -10.34
C TYR A 181 -10.97 -27.95 -11.70
N GLY A 182 -10.40 -27.47 -12.81
CA GLY A 182 -10.99 -27.63 -14.13
C GLY A 182 -12.32 -26.86 -14.27
N ASN A 183 -13.29 -27.46 -14.97
CA ASN A 183 -14.63 -26.90 -15.16
C ASN A 183 -15.62 -27.33 -14.07
N GLU A 184 -15.16 -27.94 -12.97
CA GLU A 184 -16.02 -28.34 -11.87
C GLU A 184 -16.40 -27.11 -11.04
N THR A 185 -17.61 -26.60 -11.28
CA THR A 185 -18.16 -25.39 -10.62
C THR A 185 -18.76 -25.65 -9.24
N ASP A 186 -18.80 -26.91 -8.79
CA ASP A 186 -19.60 -27.32 -7.63
C ASP A 186 -18.76 -27.57 -6.36
N ASN A 187 -17.45 -27.26 -6.37
CA ASN A 187 -16.62 -27.39 -5.18
C ASN A 187 -16.80 -26.19 -4.23
N TYR A 188 -17.33 -26.51 -3.05
CA TYR A 188 -17.79 -25.62 -1.97
C TYR A 188 -16.74 -24.60 -1.48
N GLU A 189 -15.44 -24.84 -1.69
CA GLU A 189 -14.35 -23.93 -1.32
C GLU A 189 -14.01 -22.88 -2.40
N SER A 190 -14.50 -23.08 -3.63
CA SER A 190 -14.17 -22.17 -4.72
C SER A 190 -15.02 -20.92 -4.78
N ASP A 191 -16.33 -21.04 -4.57
CA ASP A 191 -17.23 -19.90 -4.61
C ASP A 191 -16.89 -18.85 -3.56
N SER A 192 -16.43 -19.25 -2.36
CA SER A 192 -16.05 -18.33 -1.29
C SER A 192 -14.87 -17.45 -1.68
N ALA A 193 -13.82 -17.98 -2.30
CA ALA A 193 -12.65 -17.22 -2.78
C ALA A 193 -12.97 -16.18 -3.86
N TYR A 194 -14.10 -16.33 -4.58
CA TYR A 194 -14.64 -15.35 -5.53
C TYR A 194 -15.57 -14.29 -4.91
N THR A 195 -16.09 -14.55 -3.70
CA THR A 195 -16.91 -13.56 -3.02
C THR A 195 -16.04 -12.42 -2.51
N LEU A 196 -16.65 -11.28 -2.21
CA LEU A 196 -15.95 -10.16 -1.56
C LEU A 196 -15.46 -10.53 -0.14
N GLU A 197 -16.03 -11.60 0.43
CA GLU A 197 -15.60 -12.24 1.68
C GLU A 197 -14.48 -13.27 1.44
N GLY A 198 -14.22 -13.63 0.17
CA GLY A 198 -13.04 -14.35 -0.25
C GLY A 198 -11.85 -13.42 -0.22
N GLU A 199 -10.83 -13.81 0.52
CA GLU A 199 -9.65 -12.99 0.82
C GLU A 199 -9.04 -12.39 -0.46
N CYS A 200 -9.09 -13.10 -1.60
CA CYS A 200 -8.46 -12.68 -2.85
C CYS A 200 -9.08 -11.51 -3.62
N GLU A 201 -10.40 -11.50 -3.84
CA GLU A 201 -11.02 -10.37 -4.56
C GLU A 201 -10.86 -9.07 -3.75
N PHE A 202 -10.88 -9.19 -2.42
CA PHE A 202 -10.56 -8.07 -1.54
C PHE A 202 -9.09 -7.64 -1.67
N GLN A 203 -8.12 -8.58 -1.73
CA GLN A 203 -6.71 -8.24 -1.99
C GLN A 203 -6.51 -7.50 -3.32
N CYS A 204 -7.31 -7.76 -4.36
CA CYS A 204 -7.24 -6.97 -5.61
C CYS A 204 -7.45 -5.47 -5.38
N HIS A 205 -8.11 -5.06 -4.30
CA HIS A 205 -8.34 -3.65 -3.95
C HIS A 205 -7.23 -3.08 -3.06
N LYS A 206 -6.40 -3.93 -2.45
CA LYS A 206 -5.25 -3.56 -1.61
C LYS A 206 -3.98 -3.56 -2.46
N MET A 207 -3.50 -2.39 -2.88
CA MET A 207 -2.26 -2.29 -3.69
C MET A 207 -1.00 -1.98 -2.86
N ASN A 208 -0.91 -2.39 -1.60
CA ASN A 208 0.06 -1.79 -0.67
C ASN A 208 1.53 -2.18 -0.91
N HIS A 209 1.84 -3.44 -1.25
CA HIS A 209 3.23 -3.96 -1.19
C HIS A 209 3.78 -4.51 -2.51
N GLN A 210 2.97 -4.54 -3.55
CA GLN A 210 3.27 -5.27 -4.77
C GLN A 210 3.46 -4.34 -5.96
N PHE A 211 4.32 -3.33 -5.79
CA PHE A 211 4.62 -2.41 -6.86
C PHE A 211 6.08 -2.00 -6.86
N ILE A 212 6.60 -1.67 -8.04
CA ILE A 212 7.96 -1.18 -8.25
C ILE A 212 7.89 0.09 -9.07
N LEU A 213 8.47 1.16 -8.56
CA LEU A 213 8.60 2.43 -9.27
C LEU A 213 9.84 2.36 -10.15
N THR A 214 9.64 2.78 -11.40
CA THR A 214 10.72 2.93 -12.37
C THR A 214 10.73 4.36 -12.91
N ASN A 215 11.61 4.64 -13.88
CA ASN A 215 11.73 5.97 -14.45
C ASN A 215 10.45 6.52 -15.07
N ASP A 216 9.73 5.65 -15.78
CA ASP A 216 8.62 6.03 -16.65
C ASP A 216 7.40 5.12 -16.48
N SER A 217 7.42 4.23 -15.49
CA SER A 217 6.30 3.34 -15.21
C SER A 217 6.24 2.87 -13.75
N ILE A 218 5.06 2.38 -13.37
CA ILE A 218 4.83 1.63 -12.14
C ILE A 218 4.58 0.18 -12.54
N PHE A 219 5.44 -0.74 -12.11
CA PHE A 219 5.11 -2.16 -12.14
C PHE A 219 4.15 -2.45 -11.00
N ILE A 220 3.07 -3.17 -11.27
CA ILE A 220 2.13 -3.64 -10.26
C ILE A 220 1.97 -5.15 -10.42
N SER A 221 1.87 -5.87 -9.31
CA SER A 221 1.58 -7.29 -9.28
C SER A 221 0.55 -7.63 -8.20
N ASN A 222 -0.05 -8.81 -8.30
CA ASN A 222 -0.81 -9.42 -7.21
C ASN A 222 -0.07 -10.68 -6.77
N ASN A 223 0.14 -10.86 -5.46
CA ASN A 223 0.74 -12.09 -4.98
C ASN A 223 -0.31 -13.16 -4.84
N SER A 224 0.16 -14.39 -4.80
CA SER A 224 -0.68 -15.54 -4.61
C SER A 224 -1.14 -15.77 -3.18
N ASP A 225 -0.76 -14.93 -2.22
CA ASP A 225 -0.84 -15.26 -0.80
C ASP A 225 -2.27 -15.39 -0.27
N CYS A 226 -3.22 -14.73 -0.93
CA CYS A 226 -4.64 -14.88 -0.65
C CYS A 226 -5.23 -16.21 -1.16
N PHE A 227 -4.55 -16.86 -2.12
CA PHE A 227 -5.09 -18.04 -2.76
C PHE A 227 -4.90 -19.27 -1.88
N PRO A 228 -5.88 -20.20 -1.84
CA PRO A 228 -5.66 -21.52 -1.28
C PRO A 228 -4.41 -22.16 -1.87
N HIS A 229 -3.63 -22.90 -1.08
CA HIS A 229 -2.34 -23.47 -1.51
C HIS A 229 -2.40 -24.26 -2.83
N VAL A 230 -3.51 -24.96 -3.09
CA VAL A 230 -3.71 -25.70 -4.36
C VAL A 230 -3.68 -24.76 -5.57
N TRP A 231 -4.19 -23.54 -5.42
CA TRP A 231 -4.26 -22.52 -6.49
C TRP A 231 -2.94 -21.77 -6.62
N GLN A 232 -2.13 -21.67 -5.56
CA GLN A 232 -0.82 -21.00 -5.61
C GLN A 232 0.09 -21.66 -6.68
N ASN A 233 0.04 -22.99 -6.81
CA ASN A 233 0.75 -23.71 -7.88
C ASN A 233 0.21 -23.46 -9.29
N CYS A 234 -1.00 -22.92 -9.38
CA CYS A 234 -1.72 -22.64 -10.62
C CYS A 234 -1.77 -21.13 -10.94
N ASN A 235 -1.32 -20.29 -10.02
CA ASN A 235 -1.42 -18.84 -10.15
C ASN A 235 -0.09 -18.25 -10.59
N PHE A 236 -0.06 -17.70 -11.79
CA PHE A 236 1.08 -16.92 -12.28
C PHE A 236 1.02 -15.44 -11.84
N GLY A 237 -0.02 -15.07 -11.08
CA GLY A 237 -0.31 -13.70 -10.69
C GLY A 237 -0.77 -12.85 -11.87
N SER A 238 -1.36 -11.71 -11.57
CA SER A 238 -1.45 -10.60 -12.53
C SER A 238 -0.26 -9.71 -12.32
N SER A 239 0.42 -9.32 -13.40
CA SER A 239 1.42 -8.27 -13.32
C SER A 239 1.48 -7.44 -14.59
N LYS A 240 1.81 -6.15 -14.45
CA LYS A 240 2.05 -5.27 -15.61
C LYS A 240 2.76 -3.98 -15.25
N TYR A 241 3.29 -3.35 -16.30
CA TYR A 241 3.82 -2.00 -16.24
C TYR A 241 2.77 -0.97 -16.67
N LEU A 242 2.48 -0.02 -15.79
CA LEU A 242 1.66 1.15 -16.05
C LEU A 242 2.54 2.34 -16.38
N LYS A 243 2.57 2.74 -17.65
CA LYS A 243 3.36 3.91 -18.07
C LYS A 243 2.81 5.21 -17.48
N ILE A 244 3.69 6.06 -16.96
CA ILE A 244 3.32 7.33 -16.32
C ILE A 244 2.54 8.24 -17.26
N ASN A 245 2.89 8.29 -18.56
CA ASN A 245 2.15 9.08 -19.53
C ASN A 245 0.67 8.66 -19.72
N ILE A 246 0.31 7.42 -19.39
CA ILE A 246 -1.05 6.88 -19.44
C ILE A 246 -1.80 7.18 -18.15
N ILE A 247 -1.13 7.10 -17.00
CA ILE A 247 -1.76 7.20 -15.68
C ILE A 247 -1.63 8.57 -15.02
N LYS A 248 -0.89 9.52 -15.61
CA LYS A 248 -0.60 10.84 -15.02
C LYS A 248 -1.81 11.62 -14.50
N ASP A 249 -2.98 11.45 -15.12
CA ASP A 249 -4.22 12.15 -14.73
C ASP A 249 -4.87 11.53 -13.47
N TYR A 250 -4.45 10.31 -13.11
CA TYR A 250 -4.86 9.58 -11.91
C TYR A 250 -3.87 9.75 -10.75
N LEU A 251 -2.68 10.31 -11.00
CA LEU A 251 -1.68 10.50 -9.95
C LEU A 251 -2.09 11.60 -8.98
N SER A 252 -1.79 11.40 -7.71
CA SER A 252 -1.85 12.44 -6.68
C SER A 252 -0.77 13.50 -6.91
N ASP A 253 -0.83 14.63 -6.20
CA ASP A 253 0.25 15.63 -6.24
C ASP A 253 1.60 15.02 -5.80
N TYR A 254 1.56 14.11 -4.82
CA TYR A 254 2.72 13.36 -4.36
C TYR A 254 3.29 12.42 -5.43
N GLY A 255 2.44 11.60 -6.06
CA GLY A 255 2.84 10.73 -7.16
C GLY A 255 3.42 11.53 -8.33
N ARG A 256 2.81 12.67 -8.68
CA ARG A 256 3.31 13.57 -9.72
C ARG A 256 4.68 14.13 -9.39
N TRP A 257 4.91 14.51 -8.14
CA TRP A 257 6.21 15.00 -7.68
C TRP A 257 7.29 13.90 -7.73
N LEU A 258 6.98 12.69 -7.25
CA LEU A 258 7.90 11.54 -7.30
C LEU A 258 8.37 11.23 -8.72
N PHE A 259 7.48 11.37 -9.72
CA PHE A 259 7.82 11.18 -11.14
C PHE A 259 8.34 12.43 -11.85
N GLY A 260 8.64 13.52 -11.12
CA GLY A 260 9.17 14.75 -11.68
C GLY A 260 8.21 15.50 -12.60
N LEU A 261 6.90 15.27 -12.46
CA LEU A 261 5.83 15.96 -13.19
C LEU A 261 5.39 17.27 -12.50
N SER A 262 5.84 17.50 -11.26
CA SER A 262 5.66 18.73 -10.49
C SER A 262 6.90 19.04 -9.66
N ASP A 263 7.14 20.33 -9.40
CA ASP A 263 8.31 20.79 -8.61
C ASP A 263 8.09 20.66 -7.09
N SER A 264 6.84 20.47 -6.66
CA SER A 264 6.44 20.30 -5.26
C SER A 264 5.14 19.50 -5.16
N TYR A 265 4.78 19.07 -3.96
CA TYR A 265 3.48 18.50 -3.65
C TYR A 265 2.90 19.14 -2.38
N CYS A 266 1.57 19.16 -2.29
CA CYS A 266 0.87 19.39 -1.03
C CYS A 266 0.59 18.03 -0.40
N ASP A 267 0.58 17.95 0.94
CA ASP A 267 0.31 16.68 1.63
C ASP A 267 -0.99 16.03 1.12
N VAL A 268 -0.95 14.71 1.01
CA VAL A 268 -2.04 13.90 0.48
C VAL A 268 -3.25 14.08 1.39
N LYS A 269 -4.39 14.49 0.82
CA LYS A 269 -5.63 14.57 1.59
C LYS A 269 -5.96 13.18 2.14
N PRO A 270 -6.36 13.06 3.41
CA PRO A 270 -6.70 11.76 3.98
C PRO A 270 -7.96 11.21 3.31
N TYR A 271 -7.77 10.24 2.43
CA TYR A 271 -8.84 9.45 1.85
C TYR A 271 -8.92 8.11 2.55
N PHE A 272 -10.10 7.77 3.03
CA PHE A 272 -10.43 6.44 3.51
C PHE A 272 -11.17 5.70 2.40
N HIS A 273 -10.65 4.54 2.02
CA HIS A 273 -11.25 3.70 1.00
C HIS A 273 -11.78 2.43 1.64
N PHE A 274 -13.01 2.10 1.31
CA PHE A 274 -13.70 0.92 1.81
C PHE A 274 -14.27 0.11 0.66
N VAL A 275 -14.31 -1.20 0.86
CA VAL A 275 -14.95 -2.15 -0.04
C VAL A 275 -15.84 -3.06 0.80
N GLY A 276 -17.06 -3.32 0.35
CA GLY A 276 -18.01 -4.09 1.15
C GLY A 276 -19.33 -4.37 0.47
N LYS A 277 -20.37 -4.62 1.28
CA LYS A 277 -21.72 -4.95 0.79
C LYS A 277 -22.81 -4.22 1.56
N ILE A 278 -23.90 -3.91 0.87
CA ILE A 278 -25.19 -3.57 1.47
C ILE A 278 -26.08 -4.83 1.46
N ASN A 279 -26.62 -5.20 2.62
CA ASN A 279 -27.50 -6.35 2.84
C ASN A 279 -26.90 -7.66 2.30
N ASP A 280 -25.60 -7.86 2.52
CA ASP A 280 -24.79 -9.02 2.09
C ASP A 280 -24.86 -9.37 0.59
N LYS A 281 -25.42 -8.47 -0.22
CA LYS A 281 -25.78 -8.73 -1.61
C LYS A 281 -25.20 -7.70 -2.58
N TYR A 282 -25.26 -6.43 -2.21
CA TYR A 282 -24.94 -5.35 -3.14
C TYR A 282 -23.52 -4.86 -2.88
N LYS A 283 -22.57 -5.32 -3.69
CA LYS A 283 -21.17 -4.91 -3.61
C LYS A 283 -21.02 -3.41 -3.86
N ILE A 284 -20.29 -2.73 -2.98
CA ILE A 284 -20.00 -1.31 -3.07
C ILE A 284 -18.53 -1.03 -2.78
N SER A 285 -18.03 0.05 -3.37
CA SER A 285 -16.77 0.69 -2.99
C SER A 285 -17.06 2.10 -2.53
N LEU A 286 -16.37 2.60 -1.52
CA LEU A 286 -16.65 3.88 -0.88
C LEU A 286 -15.33 4.62 -0.65
N SER A 287 -15.23 5.87 -1.11
CA SER A 287 -14.12 6.76 -0.82
C SER A 287 -14.60 7.94 0.00
N ILE A 288 -13.95 8.24 1.12
CA ILE A 288 -14.31 9.34 2.02
C ILE A 288 -13.08 10.23 2.20
N CYS A 289 -13.21 11.51 1.89
CA CYS A 289 -12.21 12.53 2.18
C CYS A 289 -12.63 13.34 3.40
N LYS A 290 -11.75 13.39 4.41
CA LYS A 290 -11.89 14.30 5.55
C LYS A 290 -11.38 15.68 5.15
N LYS A 291 -12.26 16.69 5.19
CA LYS A 291 -11.94 18.07 4.77
C LYS A 291 -11.53 18.98 5.94
N GLU A 292 -12.22 18.84 7.07
CA GLU A 292 -12.05 19.60 8.32
C GLU A 292 -12.26 18.63 9.50
N GLU A 293 -12.15 19.08 10.76
CA GLU A 293 -12.18 18.19 11.95
C GLU A 293 -13.30 17.15 11.93
N ASP A 294 -14.52 17.56 11.51
CA ASP A 294 -15.67 16.66 11.47
C ASP A 294 -16.33 16.53 10.08
N ASN A 295 -16.02 17.39 9.10
CA ASN A 295 -16.72 17.37 7.80
C ASN A 295 -16.12 16.36 6.82
N VAL A 296 -16.97 15.52 6.22
CA VAL A 296 -16.56 14.57 5.17
C VAL A 296 -17.33 14.73 3.87
N VAL A 297 -16.63 14.46 2.77
CA VAL A 297 -17.21 14.30 1.45
C VAL A 297 -16.70 13.02 0.86
N GLY A 298 -17.58 12.23 0.27
CA GLY A 298 -17.20 10.98 -0.32
C GLY A 298 -17.94 10.69 -1.61
N GLU A 299 -17.58 9.57 -2.21
CA GLU A 299 -18.30 8.97 -3.31
C GLU A 299 -18.43 7.49 -3.01
N TYR A 300 -19.60 6.91 -3.26
CA TYR A 300 -19.72 5.46 -3.31
C TYR A 300 -20.11 4.99 -4.70
N PHE A 301 -19.63 3.80 -5.02
CA PHE A 301 -19.74 3.16 -6.30
C PHE A 301 -20.49 1.85 -6.13
N TYR A 302 -21.65 1.75 -6.76
CA TYR A 302 -22.39 0.50 -6.81
C TYR A 302 -21.96 -0.31 -8.03
N TRP A 303 -21.31 -1.45 -7.78
CA TRP A 303 -20.58 -2.20 -8.80
C TRP A 303 -21.45 -2.60 -9.99
N LYS A 304 -22.72 -2.96 -9.73
CA LYS A 304 -23.64 -3.40 -10.79
C LYS A 304 -24.02 -2.29 -11.77
N GLN A 305 -24.06 -1.04 -11.31
CA GLN A 305 -24.55 0.09 -12.13
C GLN A 305 -23.44 0.98 -12.66
N ASN A 306 -22.19 0.78 -12.24
CA ASN A 306 -21.06 1.61 -12.61
C ASN A 306 -21.36 3.12 -12.45
N LYS A 307 -22.09 3.47 -11.38
CA LYS A 307 -22.54 4.84 -11.11
C LYS A 307 -21.90 5.33 -9.81
N LYS A 308 -21.26 6.49 -9.91
CA LYS A 308 -20.78 7.25 -8.76
C LYS A 308 -21.93 8.03 -8.14
N ILE A 309 -22.03 7.96 -6.83
CA ILE A 309 -23.04 8.67 -6.05
C ILE A 309 -22.32 9.49 -4.98
N LEU A 310 -22.64 10.78 -4.95
CA LEU A 310 -22.00 11.73 -4.04
C LEU A 310 -22.51 11.52 -2.61
N LEU A 311 -21.59 11.56 -1.66
CA LEU A 311 -21.85 11.54 -0.24
C LEU A 311 -21.37 12.83 0.41
N LYS A 312 -22.17 13.38 1.33
CA LYS A 312 -21.75 14.49 2.19
C LYS A 312 -22.17 14.20 3.61
N GLY A 313 -21.29 14.46 4.56
CA GLY A 313 -21.53 14.01 5.91
C GLY A 313 -20.61 14.61 6.94
N HIS A 314 -20.64 13.99 8.10
CA HIS A 314 -19.73 14.29 9.18
C HIS A 314 -19.26 13.01 9.89
N ILE A 315 -18.06 13.08 10.45
CA ILE A 315 -17.49 12.08 11.35
C ILE A 315 -17.59 12.61 12.78
N LYS A 316 -18.02 11.77 13.72
CA LYS A 316 -17.97 12.06 15.16
C LYS A 316 -16.95 11.16 15.81
N THR A 317 -15.72 11.64 15.90
CA THR A 317 -14.58 10.87 16.40
C THR A 317 -14.78 10.39 17.85
N SER A 318 -15.47 11.16 18.69
CA SER A 318 -15.74 10.80 20.09
C SER A 318 -16.73 9.64 20.28
N SER A 319 -17.56 9.37 19.27
CA SER A 319 -18.61 8.35 19.32
C SER A 319 -18.49 7.36 18.18
N GLU A 320 -17.35 7.33 17.52
CA GLU A 320 -16.99 6.32 16.54
C GLU A 320 -17.93 6.18 15.34
N GLN A 321 -18.55 7.30 14.95
CA GLN A 321 -19.66 7.30 14.00
C GLN A 321 -19.39 8.14 12.77
N ILE A 322 -19.88 7.67 11.62
CA ILE A 322 -19.89 8.37 10.34
C ILE A 322 -21.33 8.47 9.85
N PHE A 323 -21.79 9.70 9.63
CA PHE A 323 -23.11 9.97 9.06
C PHE A 323 -22.94 10.63 7.70
N MET A 324 -23.45 10.01 6.64
CA MET A 324 -23.32 10.54 5.27
C MET A 324 -24.63 10.50 4.52
N ASP A 325 -25.04 11.64 4.00
CA ASP A 325 -26.20 11.76 3.12
C ASP A 325 -25.83 11.43 1.67
N GLU A 326 -26.67 10.61 1.04
CA GLU A 326 -26.58 10.21 -0.35
C GLU A 326 -27.29 11.20 -1.28
N PHE A 327 -26.60 11.68 -2.31
CA PHE A 327 -27.16 12.61 -3.29
C PHE A 327 -27.06 12.10 -4.73
N VAL A 328 -28.21 12.03 -5.40
CA VAL A 328 -28.30 11.80 -6.86
C VAL A 328 -28.90 13.05 -7.49
N ASP A 329 -28.18 13.64 -8.45
CA ASP A 329 -28.62 14.87 -9.15
C ASP A 329 -29.05 15.98 -8.17
N THR A 330 -28.29 16.14 -7.09
CA THR A 330 -28.52 17.08 -5.96
C THR A 330 -29.68 16.76 -5.02
N ILE A 331 -30.44 15.69 -5.27
CA ILE A 331 -31.55 15.24 -4.41
C ILE A 331 -31.02 14.23 -3.39
N LYS A 332 -31.35 14.42 -2.11
CA LYS A 332 -31.05 13.42 -1.06
C LYS A 332 -31.90 12.15 -1.27
N THR A 333 -31.25 11.05 -1.61
CA THR A 333 -31.91 9.76 -1.94
C THR A 333 -31.78 8.70 -0.84
N GLY A 334 -30.85 8.89 0.09
CA GLY A 334 -30.60 8.00 1.22
C GLY A 334 -29.56 8.56 2.18
N ASP A 335 -29.14 7.73 3.12
CA ASP A 335 -28.08 8.04 4.07
C ASP A 335 -27.38 6.77 4.57
N PHE A 336 -26.13 6.93 4.98
CA PHE A 336 -25.32 5.94 5.68
C PHE A 336 -25.17 6.37 7.13
N GLU A 337 -25.44 5.43 8.04
CA GLU A 337 -25.13 5.51 9.47
C GLU A 337 -24.13 4.38 9.74
N LEU A 338 -22.85 4.71 9.84
CA LEU A 338 -21.77 3.75 10.07
C LEU A 338 -21.18 3.96 11.46
N GLU A 339 -20.81 2.86 12.09
CA GLU A 339 -20.03 2.77 13.33
C GLU A 339 -18.74 2.05 12.98
N TRP A 340 -17.61 2.57 13.47
CA TRP A 340 -16.33 1.87 13.33
C TRP A 340 -16.04 1.08 14.60
N ASP A 341 -15.57 -0.15 14.44
CA ASP A 341 -15.13 -1.02 15.54
C ASP A 341 -13.63 -0.78 15.81
N ASP A 342 -12.88 -0.53 14.73
CA ASP A 342 -11.55 0.07 14.71
C ASP A 342 -11.46 0.88 13.41
N PHE A 343 -11.19 2.19 13.52
CA PHE A 343 -11.17 3.15 12.41
C PHE A 343 -10.33 2.68 11.21
N LEU A 344 -9.34 1.81 11.47
CA LEU A 344 -8.38 1.36 10.48
C LEU A 344 -8.79 0.08 9.74
N TYR A 345 -9.81 -0.68 10.20
CA TYR A 345 -10.07 -2.02 9.66
C TYR A 345 -11.45 -2.21 9.04
N SER A 346 -12.51 -1.79 9.72
CA SER A 346 -13.87 -2.04 9.25
C SER A 346 -14.89 -1.10 9.86
N THR A 347 -15.93 -0.83 9.09
CA THR A 347 -17.12 -0.12 9.56
C THR A 347 -18.35 -0.94 9.24
N GLU A 348 -19.25 -1.02 10.19
CA GLU A 348 -20.56 -1.65 10.03
C GLU A 348 -21.67 -0.64 10.30
N GLY A 349 -22.88 -0.96 9.92
CA GLY A 349 -24.02 -0.10 10.22
C GLY A 349 -25.13 -0.28 9.20
N PHE A 350 -25.67 0.85 8.74
CA PHE A 350 -26.87 0.83 7.92
C PHE A 350 -26.83 1.83 6.78
N TRP A 351 -27.48 1.45 5.69
CA TRP A 351 -27.88 2.34 4.62
C TRP A 351 -29.40 2.45 4.61
N TYR A 352 -29.91 3.68 4.64
CA TYR A 352 -31.32 3.97 4.55
C TYR A 352 -31.66 4.50 3.16
N ASN A 353 -32.55 3.81 2.45
CA ASN A 353 -33.13 4.30 1.22
C ASN A 353 -34.35 5.18 1.54
N LYS A 354 -34.22 6.48 1.33
CA LYS A 354 -35.30 7.43 1.62
C LYS A 354 -36.51 7.29 0.69
N THR A 355 -36.29 6.87 -0.56
CA THR A 355 -37.36 6.74 -1.56
C THR A 355 -38.24 5.50 -1.30
N LYS A 356 -37.65 4.44 -0.77
CA LYS A 356 -38.31 3.15 -0.51
C LYS A 356 -38.58 2.90 0.97
N GLU A 357 -38.22 3.86 1.83
CA GLU A 357 -38.27 3.77 3.29
C GLU A 357 -37.68 2.46 3.84
N LYS A 358 -36.53 2.05 3.28
CA LYS A 358 -35.91 0.76 3.61
C LYS A 358 -34.55 0.94 4.26
N LYS A 359 -34.36 0.37 5.44
CA LYS A 359 -33.07 0.26 6.12
C LYS A 359 -32.42 -1.09 5.81
N LEU A 360 -31.16 -1.09 5.43
CA LEU A 360 -30.37 -2.27 5.07
C LEU A 360 -29.06 -2.27 5.84
N SER A 361 -28.56 -3.45 6.25
CA SER A 361 -27.24 -3.57 6.86
C SER A 361 -26.14 -3.21 5.87
N VAL A 362 -25.02 -2.70 6.39
CA VAL A 362 -23.82 -2.38 5.63
C VAL A 362 -22.62 -2.93 6.39
N LYS A 363 -21.74 -3.62 5.66
CA LYS A 363 -20.43 -4.06 6.15
C LYS A 363 -19.37 -3.63 5.16
N LEU A 364 -18.36 -2.92 5.64
CA LEU A 364 -17.31 -2.31 4.87
C LEU A 364 -15.96 -2.63 5.49
N MET A 365 -14.99 -3.00 4.67
CA MET A 365 -13.61 -3.24 5.08
C MET A 365 -12.72 -2.16 4.49
N ASN A 366 -11.82 -1.62 5.31
CA ASN A 366 -10.83 -0.65 4.86
C ASN A 366 -9.77 -1.37 4.01
N ILE A 367 -9.46 -0.83 2.85
CA ILE A 367 -8.43 -1.42 1.96
C ILE A 367 -7.02 -0.95 2.32
N TYR A 368 -6.89 0.09 3.14
CA TYR A 368 -5.62 0.50 3.68
C TYR A 368 -5.29 -0.32 4.91
N ASP A 369 -4.05 -0.82 4.98
CA ASP A 369 -3.51 -1.37 6.20
C ASP A 369 -2.62 -0.31 6.84
N TYR A 370 -3.20 0.47 7.75
CA TYR A 370 -2.48 1.59 8.37
C TYR A 370 -1.45 1.13 9.41
N ARG A 371 -1.35 -0.18 9.70
CA ARG A 371 -0.21 -0.75 10.44
C ARG A 371 1.11 -0.40 9.77
N ASP A 372 1.09 -0.13 8.47
CA ASP A 372 2.28 0.25 7.73
C ASP A 372 2.78 1.67 7.94
N ARG A 373 2.03 2.51 8.65
CA ARG A 373 2.37 3.91 8.83
C ARG A 373 2.44 4.40 10.25
N ASP A 374 2.08 3.55 11.21
CA ASP A 374 2.13 3.85 12.64
C ASP A 374 1.57 5.27 12.90
N TYR A 375 0.25 5.42 12.78
CA TYR A 375 -0.45 6.70 12.83
C TYR A 375 -0.50 7.25 14.28
N ASN A 376 0.67 7.55 14.85
CA ASN A 376 0.84 8.47 15.97
C ASN A 376 1.17 9.88 15.45
N ARG A 377 0.39 10.39 14.49
CA ARG A 377 0.37 11.81 14.10
C ARG A 377 -0.98 12.43 14.39
#